data_AF-A0A2N2FD48-F1
#
_entry.id   AF-A0A2N2FD48-F1
#
_cell.length_a   1.000
_cell.length_b   1.000
_cell.length_c   1.000
_cell.angle_alpha   90.00
_cell.angle_beta   90.00
_cell.angle_gamma   90.00
#
_symmetry.space_group_name_H-M   'P 1'
#
loop_
_entity.id
_entity.type
_entity.pdbx_description
1 polymer ?
#
loop_
_entity_poly.entity_id
_entity_poly.type
_entity_poly.pdbx_seq_one_letter_code
_entity_poly.pdbx_strand_id
1 'polypeptide(L)'
;MAEVIDELISEAERNPTDAKARKQAGMAYLFLARQMEDNPARIVFGTMADFHLDVAAHLNPYDDATLESLAETSILLMAPHKAATVYETLVARQTDPAEGRYLVPLHTCYQWLRDPWRGIDFYQEQ
;
A
#
# COMPACT_ATOMS: atom_id res chain seq x y z
N MET A 1 -1.76 22.72 7.83
CA MET A 1 -1.92 21.27 7.57
C MET A 1 -2.60 21.05 6.23
N ALA A 2 -3.77 21.65 5.97
CA ALA A 2 -4.43 21.60 4.65
C ALA A 2 -3.55 22.17 3.51
N GLU A 3 -2.96 23.37 3.70
CA GLU A 3 -2.11 24.01 2.67
C GLU A 3 -0.89 23.15 2.27
N VAL A 4 -0.30 22.41 3.22
CA VAL A 4 0.83 21.52 2.96
C VAL A 4 0.39 20.31 2.13
N ILE A 5 -0.80 19.76 2.39
CA ILE A 5 -1.33 18.63 1.63
C ILE A 5 -1.66 19.07 0.19
N ASP A 6 -2.27 20.24 0.02
CA ASP A 6 -2.60 20.79 -1.30
C ASP A 6 -1.34 21.05 -2.15
N GLU A 7 -0.25 21.50 -1.51
CA GLU A 7 1.04 21.68 -2.17
C GLU A 7 1.63 20.33 -2.64
N LEU A 8 1.62 19.30 -1.79
CA LEU A 8 2.11 17.96 -2.15
C LEU A 8 1.32 17.35 -3.31
N ILE A 9 0.00 17.54 -3.33
CA ILE A 9 -0.87 17.06 -4.43
C ILE A 9 -0.54 17.81 -5.71
N SER A 10 -0.48 19.14 -5.66
CA SER A 10 -0.15 19.99 -6.81
C SER A 10 1.20 19.64 -7.42
N GLU A 11 2.18 19.31 -6.58
CA GLU A 11 3.51 18.91 -7.03
C GLU A 11 3.50 17.58 -7.80
N ALA A 12 2.74 16.58 -7.31
CA ALA A 12 2.57 15.31 -8.01
C ALA A 12 1.82 15.45 -9.35
N GLU A 13 0.93 16.43 -9.49
CA GLU A 13 0.25 16.74 -10.75
C GLU A 13 1.17 17.42 -11.77
N ARG A 14 2.03 18.33 -11.31
CA ARG A 14 3.03 19.01 -12.16
C ARG A 14 4.14 18.07 -12.60
N ASN A 15 4.53 17.14 -11.73
CA ASN A 15 5.63 16.20 -11.94
C ASN A 15 5.13 14.74 -11.88
N PRO A 16 4.33 14.30 -12.87
CA PRO A 16 3.65 13.02 -12.81
C PRO A 16 4.57 11.79 -12.82
N THR A 17 5.82 11.95 -13.25
CA THR A 17 6.85 10.91 -13.34
C THR A 17 7.86 10.95 -12.18
N ASP A 18 7.71 11.87 -11.23
CA ASP A 18 8.54 11.90 -10.02
C ASP A 18 7.96 10.93 -8.98
N ALA A 19 8.66 9.82 -8.75
CA ALA A 19 8.28 8.80 -7.77
C ALA A 19 8.13 9.39 -6.35
N LYS A 20 8.98 10.36 -5.97
CA LYS A 20 8.95 10.96 -4.64
C LYS A 20 7.74 11.86 -4.47
N ALA A 21 7.43 12.71 -5.46
CA ALA A 21 6.24 13.55 -5.43
C ALA A 21 4.97 12.70 -5.37
N ARG A 22 4.90 11.63 -6.19
CA ARG A 22 3.81 10.65 -6.16
C ARG A 22 3.66 9.98 -4.80
N LYS A 23 4.76 9.51 -4.21
CA LYS A 23 4.77 8.93 -2.86
C LYS A 23 4.21 9.91 -1.83
N GLN A 24 4.68 11.16 -1.84
CA GLN A 24 4.24 12.17 -0.87
C GLN A 24 2.75 12.49 -0.98
N ALA A 25 2.23 12.67 -2.20
CA ALA A 25 0.79 12.86 -2.42
C ALA A 25 -0.02 11.65 -1.96
N GLY A 26 0.44 10.44 -2.28
CA GLY A 26 -0.21 9.20 -1.85
C GLY A 26 -0.26 9.07 -0.32
N MET A 27 0.84 9.38 0.36
CA MET A 27 0.91 9.40 1.82
C MET A 27 -0.02 10.45 2.45
N ALA A 28 -0.13 11.63 1.82
CA ALA A 28 -1.03 12.68 2.28
C ALA A 28 -2.51 12.24 2.21
N TYR A 29 -2.91 11.63 1.09
CA TYR A 29 -4.25 11.08 0.95
C TYR A 29 -4.51 9.91 1.90
N LEU A 30 -3.53 9.03 2.13
CA LEU A 30 -3.66 7.92 3.08
C LEU A 30 -3.87 8.44 4.50
N PHE A 31 -3.14 9.48 4.89
CA PHE A 31 -3.34 10.16 6.17
C PHE A 31 -4.78 10.70 6.30
N LEU A 32 -5.28 11.39 5.29
CA LEU A 32 -6.66 11.88 5.28
C LEU A 32 -7.67 10.74 5.37
N ALA A 33 -7.46 9.65 4.62
CA ALA A 33 -8.35 8.49 4.63
C ALA A 33 -8.46 7.87 6.04
N ARG A 34 -7.35 7.76 6.78
CA ARG A 34 -7.33 7.24 8.15
C ARG A 34 -8.09 8.14 9.14
N GLN A 35 -8.14 9.44 8.91
CA GLN A 35 -8.87 10.37 9.77
C GLN A 35 -10.39 10.33 9.55
N MET A 36 -10.85 9.74 8.45
CA MET A 36 -12.26 9.79 8.06
C MET A 36 -13.15 8.75 8.76
N GLU A 37 -12.62 7.88 9.64
CA GLU A 37 -13.37 6.80 10.31
C GLU A 37 -14.37 6.14 9.33
N ASP A 38 -15.66 6.05 9.64
CA ASP A 38 -16.69 5.45 8.76
C ASP A 38 -17.31 6.42 7.74
N ASN A 39 -16.75 7.61 7.56
CA ASN A 39 -17.20 8.56 6.56
C ASN A 39 -16.92 8.00 5.13
N PRO A 40 -17.88 8.05 4.20
CA PRO A 40 -17.67 7.66 2.81
C PRO A 40 -16.47 8.33 2.13
N ALA A 41 -16.07 9.53 2.57
CA ALA A 41 -14.86 10.21 2.11
C ALA A 41 -13.58 9.39 2.32
N ARG A 42 -13.56 8.45 3.30
CA ARG A 42 -12.47 7.48 3.48
C ARG A 42 -12.17 6.73 2.19
N ILE A 43 -13.20 6.31 1.46
CA ILE A 43 -13.04 5.54 0.21
C ILE A 43 -12.45 6.43 -0.88
N VAL A 44 -12.90 7.68 -0.98
CA VAL A 44 -12.38 8.65 -1.97
C VAL A 44 -10.90 8.92 -1.72
N PHE A 45 -10.53 9.31 -0.49
CA PHE A 45 -9.13 9.57 -0.16
C PHE A 45 -8.29 8.30 -0.25
N GLY A 46 -8.80 7.14 0.17
CA GLY A 46 -8.10 5.87 0.02
C GLY A 46 -7.83 5.52 -1.44
N THR A 47 -8.78 5.76 -2.34
CA THR A 47 -8.60 5.52 -3.78
C THR A 47 -7.56 6.45 -4.39
N MET A 48 -7.54 7.73 -3.97
CA MET A 48 -6.50 8.67 -4.39
C MET A 48 -5.12 8.27 -3.85
N ALA A 49 -5.05 7.84 -2.59
CA ALA A 49 -3.82 7.31 -2.01
C ALA A 49 -3.30 6.12 -2.81
N ASP A 50 -4.18 5.16 -3.13
CA ASP A 50 -3.86 3.96 -3.90
C ASP A 50 -3.29 4.35 -5.27
N PHE A 51 -3.96 5.23 -6.01
CA PHE A 51 -3.50 5.68 -7.32
C PHE A 51 -2.08 6.29 -7.27
N HIS A 52 -1.84 7.22 -6.34
CA HIS A 52 -0.54 7.89 -6.25
C HIS A 52 0.57 6.94 -5.78
N LEU A 53 0.30 6.05 -4.83
CA LEU A 53 1.27 5.06 -4.34
C LEU A 53 1.56 3.98 -5.38
N ASP A 54 0.56 3.56 -6.16
CA ASP A 54 0.71 2.59 -7.24
C ASP A 54 1.63 3.13 -8.35
N VAL A 55 1.42 4.39 -8.75
CA VAL A 55 2.31 5.07 -9.70
C VAL A 55 3.72 5.24 -9.12
N ALA A 56 3.85 5.61 -7.84
CA ALA A 56 5.15 5.72 -7.17
C ALA A 56 5.89 4.38 -7.14
N ALA A 57 5.20 3.28 -6.83
CA ALA A 57 5.74 1.92 -6.84
C ALA A 57 6.14 1.49 -8.25
N HIS A 58 5.40 1.87 -9.28
CA HIS A 58 5.78 1.59 -10.66
C HIS A 58 7.06 2.34 -11.07
N LEU A 59 7.19 3.61 -10.67
CA LEU A 59 8.35 4.45 -10.98
C LEU A 59 9.59 4.05 -10.19
N ASN A 60 9.43 3.58 -8.95
CA ASN A 60 10.51 3.10 -8.10
C ASN A 60 10.13 1.79 -7.39
N PRO A 61 10.24 0.64 -8.07
CA PRO A 61 9.74 -0.63 -7.55
C PRO A 61 10.54 -1.16 -6.36
N TYR A 62 11.72 -0.64 -6.07
CA TYR A 62 12.58 -1.08 -4.95
C TYR A 62 12.38 -0.26 -3.66
N ASP A 63 11.44 0.69 -3.65
CA ASP A 63 11.09 1.46 -2.46
C ASP A 63 10.06 0.69 -1.61
N ASP A 64 10.57 -0.17 -0.73
CA ASP A 64 9.74 -1.00 0.14
C ASP A 64 8.80 -0.17 1.03
N ALA A 65 9.19 1.04 1.45
CA ALA A 65 8.30 1.90 2.23
C ALA A 65 7.08 2.40 1.42
N THR A 66 7.23 2.58 0.11
CA THR A 66 6.09 2.88 -0.78
C THR A 66 5.21 1.65 -0.94
N LEU A 67 5.80 0.46 -1.12
CA LEU A 67 5.05 -0.80 -1.20
C LEU A 67 4.29 -1.11 0.09
N GLU A 68 4.90 -0.92 1.26
CA GLU A 68 4.24 -1.04 2.56
C GLU A 68 2.99 -0.16 2.64
N SER A 69 3.13 1.11 2.24
CA SER A 69 2.03 2.08 2.27
C SER A 69 0.93 1.72 1.26
N LEU A 70 1.30 1.19 0.08
CA LEU A 70 0.35 0.72 -0.94
C LEU A 70 -0.43 -0.51 -0.45
N ALA A 71 0.24 -1.46 0.21
CA ALA A 71 -0.40 -2.63 0.79
C ALA A 71 -1.40 -2.21 1.89
N GLU A 72 -1.00 -1.30 2.78
CA GLU A 72 -1.88 -0.77 3.82
C GLU A 72 -3.10 -0.05 3.23
N THR A 73 -2.90 0.75 2.18
CA THR A 73 -4.00 1.43 1.47
C THR A 73 -4.96 0.41 0.84
N SER A 74 -4.42 -0.66 0.26
CA SER A 74 -5.23 -1.75 -0.31
C SER A 74 -6.07 -2.45 0.76
N ILE A 75 -5.53 -2.66 1.97
CA ILE A 75 -6.30 -3.20 3.11
C ILE A 75 -7.42 -2.24 3.52
N LEU A 76 -7.13 -0.94 3.62
CA LEU A 76 -8.12 0.09 3.95
C LEU A 76 -9.29 0.11 2.96
N LEU A 77 -9.01 -0.15 1.68
CA LEU A 77 -9.99 -0.23 0.61
C LEU A 77 -10.67 -1.60 0.47
N MET A 78 -10.44 -2.53 1.41
CA MET A 78 -10.95 -3.89 1.34
C MET A 78 -10.58 -4.61 0.03
N ALA A 79 -9.36 -4.37 -0.47
CA ALA A 79 -8.79 -4.98 -1.66
C ALA A 79 -7.68 -6.01 -1.30
N PRO A 80 -8.01 -7.14 -0.63
CA PRO A 80 -7.02 -8.08 -0.12
C PRO A 80 -6.20 -8.77 -1.22
N HIS A 81 -6.71 -8.92 -2.44
CA HIS A 81 -5.93 -9.45 -3.57
C HIS A 81 -4.74 -8.54 -3.91
N LYS A 82 -4.97 -7.23 -4.00
CA LYS A 82 -3.90 -6.26 -4.31
C LYS A 82 -2.90 -6.19 -3.17
N ALA A 83 -3.38 -6.15 -1.92
CA ALA A 83 -2.52 -6.18 -0.74
C ALA A 83 -1.64 -7.45 -0.71
N ALA A 84 -2.21 -8.63 -0.99
CA ALA A 84 -1.48 -9.89 -1.03
C ALA A 84 -0.32 -9.86 -2.04
N THR A 85 -0.55 -9.41 -3.29
CA THR A 85 0.50 -9.30 -4.31
C THR A 85 1.66 -8.40 -3.87
N VAL A 86 1.36 -7.30 -3.18
CA VAL A 86 2.39 -6.39 -2.67
C VAL A 86 3.15 -7.04 -1.52
N TYR A 87 2.46 -7.70 -0.58
CA TYR A 87 3.13 -8.41 0.51
C TYR A 87 3.96 -9.60 0.03
N GLU A 88 3.52 -10.36 -0.97
CA GLU A 88 4.33 -11.42 -1.62
C GLU A 88 5.66 -10.83 -2.13
N THR A 89 5.60 -9.67 -2.79
CA THR A 89 6.80 -8.95 -3.27
C THR A 89 7.72 -8.54 -2.11
N LEU A 90 7.14 -8.02 -1.03
CA LEU A 90 7.89 -7.58 0.14
C LEU A 90 8.54 -8.76 0.89
N VAL A 91 7.84 -9.89 1.05
CA VAL A 91 8.42 -11.12 1.65
C VAL A 91 9.58 -11.64 0.82
N ALA A 92 9.42 -11.72 -0.51
CA ALA A 92 10.47 -12.20 -1.40
C ALA A 92 11.77 -11.37 -1.37
N ARG A 93 11.71 -10.16 -0.81
CA ARG A 93 12.87 -9.25 -0.64
C ARG A 93 13.47 -9.29 0.76
N GLN A 94 12.82 -9.94 1.73
CA GLN A 94 13.34 -10.03 3.09
C GLN A 94 14.66 -10.80 3.08
N THR A 95 15.67 -10.23 3.74
CA THR A 95 16.98 -10.89 3.87
C THR A 95 16.92 -12.06 4.86
N ASP A 96 16.07 -11.94 5.88
CA ASP A 96 15.75 -13.01 6.81
C ASP A 96 14.25 -13.33 6.70
N PRO A 97 13.87 -14.45 6.05
CA PRO A 97 12.48 -14.90 6.00
C PRO A 97 11.86 -15.12 7.39
N ALA A 98 12.69 -15.37 8.41
CA ALA A 98 12.22 -15.56 9.79
C ALA A 98 11.85 -14.25 10.49
N GLU A 99 12.23 -13.08 9.98
CA GLU A 99 11.73 -11.79 10.52
C GLU A 99 10.20 -11.70 10.38
N GLY A 100 9.64 -12.34 9.36
CA GLY A 100 8.19 -12.55 9.21
C GLY A 100 7.33 -11.28 9.20
N ARG A 101 7.93 -10.09 9.07
CA ARG A 101 7.24 -8.79 9.18
C ARG A 101 6.01 -8.70 8.28
N TYR A 102 6.11 -9.23 7.07
CA TYR A 102 5.01 -9.20 6.08
C TYR A 102 4.25 -10.50 5.97
N LEU A 103 4.75 -11.58 6.59
CA LEU A 103 4.10 -12.89 6.57
C LEU A 103 2.72 -12.85 7.26
N VAL A 104 2.64 -12.22 8.43
CA VAL A 104 1.36 -12.10 9.16
C VAL A 104 0.32 -11.30 8.35
N PRO A 105 0.61 -10.09 7.86
CA PRO A 105 -0.30 -9.37 6.95
C PRO A 105 -0.70 -10.16 5.70
N LEU A 106 0.23 -10.86 5.06
CA LEU A 106 -0.05 -11.69 3.89
C LEU A 106 -1.02 -12.84 4.23
N HIS A 107 -0.80 -13.52 5.35
CA HIS A 107 -1.70 -14.57 5.83
C HIS A 107 -3.12 -14.03 6.07
N THR A 108 -3.25 -12.85 6.67
CA THR A 108 -4.55 -12.20 6.86
C THR A 108 -5.25 -11.94 5.53
N CYS A 109 -4.52 -11.51 4.50
CA CYS A 109 -5.08 -11.34 3.16
C CYS A 109 -5.67 -12.66 2.63
N TYR A 110 -4.92 -13.76 2.72
CA TYR A 110 -5.39 -15.06 2.24
C TYR A 110 -6.60 -15.60 3.02
N GLN A 111 -6.67 -15.36 4.33
CA GLN A 111 -7.86 -15.66 5.12
C GLN A 111 -9.10 -14.91 4.62
N TRP A 112 -8.96 -13.60 4.30
CA TRP A 112 -10.07 -12.80 3.76
C TRP A 112 -10.53 -13.29 2.39
N LEU A 113 -9.58 -13.76 1.57
CA LEU A 113 -9.85 -14.35 0.26
C LEU A 113 -10.51 -15.72 0.32
N ARG A 114 -10.68 -16.31 1.52
CA ARG A 114 -11.08 -17.70 1.74
C ARG A 114 -10.19 -18.69 0.98
N ASP A 115 -8.93 -18.31 0.79
CA ASP A 115 -7.88 -19.14 0.21
C ASP A 115 -6.77 -19.37 1.25
N PRO A 116 -7.08 -20.00 2.39
CA PRO A 116 -6.09 -20.17 3.46
C PRO A 116 -4.96 -21.12 3.06
N TRP A 117 -5.19 -22.00 2.08
CA TRP A 117 -4.22 -23.00 1.63
C TRP A 117 -3.06 -22.35 0.87
N ARG A 118 -3.31 -21.37 0.01
CA ARG A 118 -2.24 -20.58 -0.62
C ARG A 118 -1.33 -19.91 0.40
N GLY A 119 -1.89 -19.46 1.52
CA GLY A 119 -1.09 -18.94 2.63
C GLY A 119 -0.18 -20.00 3.26
N ILE A 120 -0.74 -21.18 3.55
CA ILE A 120 0.01 -22.30 4.13
C ILE A 120 1.13 -22.75 3.20
N ASP A 121 0.85 -22.93 1.91
CA ASP A 121 1.84 -23.34 0.91
C ASP A 121 3.00 -22.34 0.84
N PHE A 122 2.69 -21.04 0.80
CA PHE A 122 3.70 -19.99 0.80
C PHE A 122 4.61 -20.03 2.04
N TYR A 123 4.05 -20.26 3.24
CA TYR A 123 4.85 -20.43 4.47
C TYR A 123 5.75 -21.67 4.46
N GLN A 124 5.35 -22.73 3.76
CA GLN A 124 6.14 -23.96 3.65
C GLN A 124 7.29 -23.84 2.65
N GLU A 125 7.20 -22.90 1.71
CA GLU A 125 8.19 -22.66 0.65
C GLU A 125 9.28 -21.65 1.03
N GLN A 126 9.12 -20.91 2.14
CA GLN A 126 10.16 -20.05 2.72
C GLN A 126 11.19 -20.86 3.52
#